data_AF-A0A7R9WDR6-F1
#
_entry.id   AF-A0A7R9WDR6-F1
#
_cell.length_a   1.000
_cell.length_b   1.000
_cell.length_c   1.000
_cell.angle_alpha   90.00
_cell.angle_beta   90.00
_cell.angle_gamma   90.00
#
_symmetry.space_group_name_H-M   'P 1'
#
loop_
_entity.id
_entity.type
_entity.pdbx_description
1 polymer ?
#
loop_
_entity_poly.entity_id
_entity_poly.type
_entity_poly.pdbx_seq_one_letter_code
_entity_poly.pdbx_strand_id
1 'polypeptide(L)'
;MWNAADFRQLVGGVQPNVKVGAGSSTRLHTAYHFHNFFEGPEEIRQKYNNYGERLEGSLTSPLATLHDDLSLAVACVKGYQNIGDKKRKMKGFDGIEGPVPILFQDVDLRRERHNNFTRIVMGDEQKYGTGLAVCNSKVCKRINASDIALDFGETK
;
A
#
# COMPACT_ATOMS: atom_id res chain seq x y z
N MET A 1 -0.12 -18.10 -19.81
CA MET A 1 -0.66 -16.76 -19.50
C MET A 1 -1.20 -16.85 -18.08
N TRP A 2 -0.69 -16.05 -17.15
CA TRP A 2 -1.04 -16.12 -15.72
C TRP A 2 -2.34 -15.36 -15.46
N ASN A 3 -3.22 -15.87 -14.59
CA ASN A 3 -4.50 -15.25 -14.23
C ASN A 3 -4.51 -14.82 -12.75
N ALA A 4 -5.60 -14.14 -12.33
CA ALA A 4 -5.75 -13.65 -10.96
C ALA A 4 -5.76 -14.76 -9.88
N ALA A 5 -6.01 -16.02 -10.23
CA ALA A 5 -5.91 -17.14 -9.30
C ALA A 5 -4.44 -17.54 -9.05
N ASP A 6 -3.58 -17.44 -10.07
CA ASP A 6 -2.16 -17.77 -9.93
C ASP A 6 -1.44 -16.79 -8.99
N PHE A 7 -1.81 -15.51 -9.02
CA PHE A 7 -1.28 -14.52 -8.06
C PHE A 7 -1.72 -14.77 -6.61
N ARG A 8 -2.90 -15.37 -6.40
CA ARG A 8 -3.46 -15.63 -5.07
C ARG A 8 -2.80 -16.79 -4.34
N GLN A 9 -2.04 -17.65 -5.03
CA GLN A 9 -1.37 -18.80 -4.41
C GLN A 9 0.08 -18.51 -3.98
N LEU A 10 0.60 -17.32 -4.31
CA LEU A 10 1.98 -16.94 -4.08
C LEU A 10 2.13 -16.07 -2.83
N VAL A 11 3.37 -15.84 -2.37
CA VAL A 11 3.64 -15.02 -1.19
C VAL A 11 3.05 -13.62 -1.38
N GLY A 12 2.15 -13.22 -0.47
CA GLY A 12 1.38 -11.96 -0.55
C GLY A 12 0.01 -12.06 -1.23
N GLY A 13 -0.32 -13.19 -1.87
CA GLY A 13 -1.63 -13.48 -2.44
C GLY A 13 -2.54 -14.36 -1.57
N VAL A 14 -1.93 -15.11 -0.64
CA VAL A 14 -2.63 -15.95 0.33
C VAL A 14 -2.82 -15.16 1.63
N GLN A 15 -4.05 -15.02 2.12
CA GLN A 15 -4.29 -14.67 3.53
C GLN A 15 -3.96 -15.91 4.37
N PRO A 16 -2.90 -15.91 5.19
CA PRO A 16 -2.65 -17.03 6.09
C PRO A 16 -3.81 -17.17 7.09
N ASN A 17 -4.39 -18.37 7.16
CA ASN A 17 -5.35 -18.71 8.19
C ASN A 17 -4.62 -18.83 9.53
N VAL A 18 -4.57 -17.76 10.31
CA VAL A 18 -4.10 -17.84 11.69
C VAL A 18 -5.27 -18.28 12.57
N LYS A 19 -5.19 -19.50 13.11
CA LYS A 19 -6.05 -19.91 14.22
C LYS A 19 -5.57 -19.17 15.46
N VAL A 20 -6.10 -17.97 15.69
CA VAL A 20 -6.13 -17.41 17.05
C VAL A 20 -7.18 -18.21 17.79
N GLY A 21 -6.92 -18.57 19.06
CA GLY A 21 -7.70 -19.53 19.84
C GLY A 21 -9.23 -19.38 19.76
N ALA A 22 -9.93 -20.44 20.14
CA ALA A 22 -11.39 -20.60 20.04
C ALA A 22 -12.14 -19.31 20.39
N GLY A 23 -12.70 -18.65 19.37
CA GLY A 23 -13.61 -17.51 19.53
C GLY A 23 -13.15 -16.17 18.96
N SER A 24 -11.95 -16.02 18.38
CA SER A 24 -11.53 -14.75 17.77
C SER A 24 -10.93 -14.93 16.38
N SER A 25 -11.66 -14.49 15.35
CA SER A 25 -11.15 -14.36 13.97
C SER A 25 -10.42 -13.03 13.78
N THR A 26 -9.38 -12.78 14.57
CA THR A 26 -8.52 -11.61 14.34
C THR A 26 -7.57 -11.92 13.18
N ARG A 27 -7.83 -11.29 12.02
CA ARG A 27 -6.98 -11.35 10.83
C ARG A 27 -5.63 -10.70 11.15
N LEU A 28 -4.65 -11.50 11.59
CA LEU A 28 -3.34 -11.04 12.08
C LEU A 28 -2.34 -10.62 10.99
N HIS A 29 -2.67 -10.83 9.71
CA HIS A 29 -1.76 -10.50 8.61
C HIS A 29 -2.50 -9.75 7.50
N THR A 30 -2.04 -8.54 7.20
CA THR A 30 -2.43 -7.74 6.04
C THR A 30 -1.55 -8.15 4.85
N ALA A 31 -1.94 -9.21 4.14
CA ALA A 31 -1.53 -9.33 2.75
C ALA A 31 -2.30 -8.24 1.98
N TYR A 32 -1.63 -7.43 1.16
CA TYR A 32 -2.24 -6.33 0.41
C TYR A 32 -3.47 -6.84 -0.34
N HIS A 33 -4.66 -6.34 0.04
CA HIS A 33 -5.91 -6.80 -0.52
C HIS A 33 -6.30 -5.90 -1.71
N PHE A 34 -5.47 -5.89 -2.77
CA PHE A 34 -5.86 -5.24 -4.02
C PHE A 34 -6.92 -6.11 -4.72
N HIS A 35 -8.19 -5.91 -4.36
CA HIS A 35 -9.31 -6.42 -5.15
C HIS A 35 -9.45 -5.70 -6.50
N ASN A 36 -8.79 -4.56 -6.67
CA ASN A 36 -8.96 -3.69 -7.81
C ASN A 36 -7.59 -3.31 -8.37
N PHE A 37 -7.37 -3.65 -9.63
CA PHE A 37 -6.26 -3.12 -10.41
C PHE A 37 -6.72 -1.77 -10.94
N PHE A 38 -6.20 -0.69 -10.36
CA PHE A 38 -6.47 0.67 -10.82
C PHE A 38 -5.33 1.13 -11.72
N GLU A 39 -5.68 1.75 -12.84
CA GLU A 39 -4.70 2.33 -13.76
C GLU A 39 -4.32 3.76 -13.33
N GLY A 40 -5.22 4.44 -12.60
CA GLY A 40 -5.02 5.83 -12.20
C GLY A 40 -5.65 6.22 -10.86
N PRO A 41 -5.28 7.40 -10.32
CA PRO A 41 -5.78 7.90 -9.04
C PRO A 41 -7.27 8.23 -9.08
N GLU A 42 -7.83 8.60 -10.24
CA GLU A 42 -9.25 8.89 -10.40
C GLU A 42 -10.11 7.65 -10.13
N GLU A 43 -9.71 6.48 -10.64
CA GLU A 43 -10.44 5.23 -10.42
C GLU A 43 -10.42 4.82 -8.94
N ILE A 44 -9.28 5.01 -8.28
CA ILE A 44 -9.15 4.81 -6.83
C ILE A 44 -10.15 5.71 -6.09
N ARG A 45 -10.19 7.00 -6.44
CA ARG A 45 -11.12 7.96 -5.83
C ARG A 45 -12.58 7.58 -6.10
N GLN A 46 -12.90 7.16 -7.32
CA GLN A 46 -14.24 6.68 -7.66
C GLN A 46 -14.62 5.43 -6.86
N LYS A 47 -13.68 4.50 -6.61
CA LYS A 47 -13.89 3.37 -5.69
C LYS A 47 -14.30 3.87 -4.31
N TYR A 48 -13.52 4.75 -3.70
CA TYR A 48 -13.81 5.29 -2.37
C TYR A 48 -14.97 6.30 -2.35
N ASN A 49 -15.43 6.79 -3.49
CA ASN A 49 -16.62 7.63 -3.55
C ASN A 49 -17.92 6.80 -3.63
N ASN A 50 -17.87 5.63 -4.27
CA ASN A 50 -19.08 4.92 -4.68
C ASN A 50 -19.23 3.50 -4.07
N TYR A 51 -18.15 2.84 -3.62
CA TYR A 51 -18.17 1.40 -3.33
C TYR A 51 -17.46 0.98 -2.04
N GLY A 52 -18.08 0.04 -1.31
CA GLY A 52 -17.50 -0.80 -0.24
C GLY A 52 -17.10 -0.11 1.07
N GLU A 53 -16.40 1.02 0.96
CA GLU A 53 -15.81 1.80 2.05
C GLU A 53 -15.88 3.28 1.65
N ARG A 54 -17.10 3.77 1.42
CA ARG A 54 -17.30 5.13 0.94
C ARG A 54 -16.73 6.13 1.94
N LEU A 55 -15.83 6.99 1.46
CA LEU A 55 -15.23 8.09 2.20
C LEU A 55 -15.70 9.42 1.60
N GLU A 56 -16.35 10.24 2.43
CA GLU A 56 -16.77 11.57 2.03
C GLU A 56 -15.53 12.45 1.72
N GLY A 57 -15.57 13.20 0.62
CA GLY A 57 -14.41 13.97 0.16
C GLY A 57 -13.31 13.13 -0.48
N SER A 58 -13.53 11.84 -0.77
CA SER A 58 -12.55 10.98 -1.47
C SER A 58 -12.14 11.51 -2.84
N LEU A 59 -12.98 12.28 -3.52
CA LEU A 59 -12.67 12.91 -4.81
C LEU A 59 -11.62 14.04 -4.70
N THR A 60 -11.41 14.60 -3.50
CA THR A 60 -10.55 15.77 -3.28
C THR A 60 -9.45 15.54 -2.23
N SER A 61 -9.48 14.41 -1.52
CA SER A 61 -8.52 14.11 -0.44
C SER A 61 -7.26 13.45 -0.98
N PRO A 62 -6.03 13.74 -0.51
CA PRO A 62 -4.81 13.07 -0.97
C PRO A 62 -4.91 11.52 -0.94
N LEU A 63 -4.28 10.82 -1.89
CA LEU A 63 -4.36 9.35 -1.95
C LEU A 63 -4.06 8.64 -0.62
N ALA A 64 -3.05 9.11 0.12
CA ALA A 64 -2.64 8.50 1.38
C ALA A 64 -3.74 8.50 2.45
N THR A 65 -4.70 9.42 2.40
CA THR A 65 -5.77 9.52 3.40
C THR A 65 -7.00 8.70 3.04
N LEU A 66 -7.02 8.05 1.86
CA LEU A 66 -8.19 7.31 1.41
C LEU A 66 -8.28 5.91 2.02
N HIS A 67 -7.13 5.25 2.22
CA HIS A 67 -7.08 3.90 2.77
C HIS A 67 -5.69 3.54 3.27
N ASP A 68 -5.64 2.51 4.11
CA ASP A 68 -4.42 2.03 4.76
C ASP A 68 -3.34 1.54 3.77
N ASP A 69 -3.74 0.73 2.79
CA ASP A 69 -2.82 0.27 1.74
C ASP A 69 -2.26 1.42 0.90
N LEU A 70 -3.08 2.45 0.64
CA LEU A 70 -2.67 3.63 -0.12
C LEU A 70 -1.70 4.49 0.69
N SER A 71 -1.95 4.66 1.98
CA SER A 71 -1.01 5.36 2.86
C SER A 71 0.35 4.68 2.86
N LEU A 72 0.37 3.35 3.01
CA LEU A 72 1.61 2.58 3.02
C LEU A 72 2.35 2.65 1.67
N ALA A 73 1.62 2.65 0.55
CA ALA A 73 2.19 2.77 -0.78
C ALA A 73 2.78 4.17 -1.03
N VAL A 74 2.06 5.23 -0.67
CA VAL A 74 2.56 6.63 -0.76
C VAL A 74 3.80 6.80 0.10
N ALA A 75 3.78 6.29 1.33
CA ALA A 75 4.94 6.28 2.20
C ALA A 75 6.15 5.53 1.61
N CYS A 76 5.89 4.51 0.77
CA CYS A 76 6.95 3.71 0.16
C CYS A 76 7.69 4.53 -0.88
N VAL A 77 6.94 5.17 -1.78
CA VAL A 77 7.45 6.11 -2.77
C VAL A 77 8.25 7.23 -2.12
N LYS A 78 7.79 7.74 -0.98
CA LYS A 78 8.42 8.89 -0.32
C LYS A 78 9.53 8.53 0.66
N GLY A 79 9.86 7.25 0.81
CA GLY A 79 10.92 6.79 1.72
C GLY A 79 10.58 6.91 3.21
N TYR A 80 9.34 7.22 3.58
CA TYR A 80 8.93 7.31 4.99
C TYR A 80 8.88 5.93 5.64
N GLN A 81 9.50 5.77 6.80
CA GLN A 81 9.50 4.53 7.56
C GLN A 81 8.68 4.67 8.86
N ASN A 82 8.29 3.54 9.45
CA ASN A 82 7.68 3.48 10.78
C ASN A 82 6.46 4.40 10.96
N ILE A 83 5.56 4.42 9.96
CA ILE A 83 4.34 5.22 10.01
C ILE A 83 3.33 4.55 10.94
N GLY A 84 2.99 5.23 12.03
CA GLY A 84 2.14 4.68 13.08
C GLY A 84 2.77 3.43 13.70
N ASP A 85 1.96 2.39 13.93
CA ASP A 85 2.43 1.15 14.55
C ASP A 85 3.11 0.18 13.56
N LYS A 86 3.21 0.56 12.27
CA LYS A 86 3.69 -0.33 11.21
C LYS A 86 5.21 -0.23 11.05
N LYS A 87 5.92 -1.31 11.40
CA LYS A 87 7.35 -1.45 11.14
C LYS A 87 7.61 -2.07 9.77
N ARG A 88 8.44 -1.42 8.95
CA ARG A 88 8.86 -2.00 7.66
C ARG A 88 9.93 -3.05 7.90
N LYS A 89 9.86 -4.17 7.17
CA LYS A 89 10.98 -5.11 7.08
C LYS A 89 12.12 -4.44 6.30
N MET A 90 13.31 -4.45 6.91
CA MET A 90 14.55 -4.10 6.23
C MET A 90 14.77 -5.08 5.06
N LYS A 91 15.30 -4.58 3.93
CA LYS A 91 15.50 -5.28 2.63
C LYS A 91 14.32 -5.30 1.64
N GLY A 92 13.15 -4.77 1.99
CA GLY A 92 12.06 -4.59 1.02
C GLY A 92 11.64 -5.90 0.33
N PHE A 93 11.53 -5.89 -1.00
CA PHE A 93 11.17 -7.07 -1.79
C PHE A 93 12.19 -8.21 -1.66
N ASP A 94 13.48 -7.89 -1.58
CA ASP A 94 14.55 -8.88 -1.50
C ASP A 94 14.62 -9.55 -0.11
N GLY A 95 13.84 -9.04 0.86
CA GLY A 95 13.61 -9.67 2.16
C GLY A 95 12.40 -10.61 2.21
N ILE A 96 11.73 -10.87 1.08
CA ILE A 96 10.62 -11.82 1.00
C ILE A 96 11.17 -13.24 0.94
N GLU A 97 10.81 -14.06 1.93
CA GLU A 97 11.12 -15.48 1.96
C GLU A 97 10.01 -16.27 1.24
N GLY A 98 10.40 -17.14 0.29
CA GLY A 98 9.48 -18.02 -0.45
C GLY A 98 9.23 -17.63 -1.92
N PRO A 99 8.36 -18.36 -2.62
CA PRO A 99 8.11 -18.15 -4.04
C PRO A 99 7.35 -16.84 -4.28
N VAL A 100 7.95 -15.95 -5.07
CA VAL A 100 7.34 -14.70 -5.53
C VAL A 100 6.86 -14.84 -6.98
N PRO A 101 5.77 -14.16 -7.39
CA PRO A 101 5.30 -14.21 -8.78
C PRO A 101 6.39 -13.80 -9.76
N ILE A 102 6.49 -14.54 -10.88
CA ILE A 102 7.53 -14.33 -11.91
C ILE A 102 7.59 -12.87 -12.38
N LEU A 103 6.42 -12.22 -12.46
CA LEU A 103 6.31 -10.81 -12.83
C LEU A 103 7.06 -9.87 -11.87
N PHE A 104 7.18 -10.23 -10.59
CA PHE A 104 7.91 -9.44 -9.61
C PHE A 104 9.40 -9.84 -9.51
N GLN A 105 9.82 -10.94 -10.14
CA GLN A 105 11.24 -11.33 -10.19
C GLN A 105 12.04 -10.42 -11.13
N ASP A 106 11.37 -9.85 -12.14
CA ASP A 106 11.96 -8.86 -13.05
C ASP A 106 12.23 -7.53 -12.32
N VAL A 107 13.51 -7.20 -12.18
CA VAL A 107 13.96 -5.98 -11.49
C VAL A 107 13.61 -4.70 -12.26
N ASP A 108 13.65 -4.74 -13.58
CA ASP A 108 13.38 -3.58 -14.42
C ASP A 108 11.88 -3.29 -14.41
N LEU A 109 11.05 -4.34 -14.48
CA LEU A 109 9.61 -4.18 -14.34
C LEU A 109 9.22 -3.65 -12.95
N ARG A 110 9.83 -4.14 -11.87
CA ARG A 110 9.62 -3.59 -10.52
C ARG A 110 9.97 -2.10 -10.46
N ARG A 111 11.11 -1.72 -11.05
CA ARG A 111 11.57 -0.34 -11.10
C ARG A 111 10.63 0.55 -11.90
N GLU A 112 10.20 0.12 -13.08
CA GLU A 112 9.26 0.86 -13.92
C GLU A 112 7.90 1.04 -13.24
N ARG A 113 7.39 0.00 -12.56
CA ARG A 113 6.15 0.11 -11.78
C ARG A 113 6.30 1.07 -10.61
N HIS A 114 7.42 1.03 -9.90
CA HIS A 114 7.70 1.97 -8.81
C HIS A 114 7.80 3.42 -9.33
N ASN A 115 8.49 3.64 -10.45
CA ASN A 115 8.59 4.95 -11.10
C ASN A 115 7.22 5.45 -11.57
N ASN A 116 6.40 4.56 -12.15
CA ASN A 116 5.06 4.91 -12.59
C ASN A 116 4.17 5.31 -11.41
N PHE A 117 4.18 4.53 -10.33
CA PHE A 117 3.42 4.87 -9.14
C PHE A 117 3.94 6.14 -8.47
N THR A 118 5.26 6.38 -8.50
CA THR A 118 5.86 7.64 -8.04
C THR A 118 5.29 8.82 -8.81
N ARG A 119 5.22 8.75 -10.14
CA ARG A 119 4.61 9.80 -10.98
C ARG A 119 3.15 10.05 -10.61
N ILE A 120 2.37 8.99 -10.38
CA ILE A 120 0.97 9.09 -9.92
C ILE A 120 0.89 9.83 -8.58
N VAL A 121 1.69 9.44 -7.59
CA VAL A 121 1.68 10.06 -6.26
C VAL A 121 2.07 11.53 -6.33
N MET A 122 3.12 11.88 -7.07
CA MET A 122 3.57 13.27 -7.18
C MET A 122 2.52 14.16 -7.87
N GLY A 123 1.90 13.66 -8.95
CA GLY A 123 0.81 14.37 -9.63
C GLY A 123 -0.42 14.54 -8.74
N ASP A 124 -0.76 13.52 -7.96
CA ASP A 124 -1.85 13.58 -6.98
C ASP A 124 -1.58 14.63 -5.89
N GLU A 125 -0.39 14.61 -5.30
CA GLU A 125 0.00 15.57 -4.25
C GLU A 125 0.05 17.02 -4.76
N GLN A 126 0.42 17.23 -6.03
CA GLN A 126 0.37 18.56 -6.64
C GLN A 126 -1.06 19.10 -6.71
N LYS A 127 -2.04 18.24 -6.96
CA LYS A 127 -3.45 18.63 -7.17
C LYS A 127 -4.25 18.68 -5.86
N TYR A 128 -3.99 17.75 -4.95
CA TYR A 128 -4.82 17.55 -3.75
C TYR A 128 -4.06 17.82 -2.44
N GLY A 129 -2.78 18.19 -2.54
CA GLY A 129 -1.89 18.47 -1.42
C GLY A 129 -1.13 17.24 -0.94
N THR A 130 -0.01 17.48 -0.27
CA THR A 130 0.86 16.43 0.27
C THR A 130 0.17 15.58 1.33
N GLY A 131 0.07 14.27 1.14
CA GLY A 131 -0.68 13.37 2.00
C GLY A 131 0.20 12.35 2.70
N LEU A 132 0.16 12.34 4.02
CA LEU A 132 0.72 11.28 4.87
C LEU A 132 -0.34 10.93 5.91
N ALA A 133 -0.59 9.64 6.12
CA ALA A 133 -1.64 9.22 7.05
C ALA A 133 -1.28 7.96 7.83
N VAL A 134 -1.79 7.84 9.05
CA VAL A 134 -1.86 6.56 9.76
C VAL A 134 -3.30 6.08 9.65
N CYS A 135 -3.49 4.85 9.18
CA CYS A 135 -4.82 4.30 8.93
C CYS A 135 -5.03 2.99 9.69
N ASN A 136 -6.27 2.73 10.10
CA ASN A 136 -6.70 1.47 10.72
C ASN A 136 -7.85 0.80 9.96
N SER A 137 -7.63 0.48 8.67
CA SER A 137 -8.60 -0.05 7.67
C SER A 137 -9.87 0.76 7.43
N LYS A 138 -10.43 1.45 8.42
CA LYS A 138 -11.68 2.22 8.34
C LYS A 138 -11.48 3.72 8.47
N VAL A 139 -10.44 4.16 9.19
CA VAL A 139 -10.18 5.58 9.44
C VAL A 139 -8.72 5.88 9.15
N CYS A 140 -8.48 6.97 8.43
CA CYS A 140 -7.15 7.51 8.17
C CYS A 140 -7.01 8.87 8.86
N LYS A 141 -5.98 9.01 9.69
CA LYS A 141 -5.62 10.28 10.32
C LYS A 141 -4.40 10.84 9.59
N ARG A 142 -4.54 12.04 9.04
CA ARG A 142 -3.40 12.76 8.44
C ARG A 142 -2.36 13.06 9.53
N ILE A 143 -1.09 12.89 9.19
CA ILE A 143 0.05 13.21 10.05
C ILE A 143 1.01 14.15 9.31
N ASN A 144 1.84 14.86 10.06
CA ASN A 144 2.85 15.72 9.46
C ASN A 144 4.14 14.93 9.22
N ALA A 145 4.90 15.32 8.21
CA ALA A 145 6.21 14.71 7.93
C ALA A 145 7.19 14.86 9.09
N SER A 146 7.03 15.90 9.93
CA SER A 146 7.79 16.10 11.17
C SER A 146 7.60 15.00 12.20
N ASP A 147 6.49 14.26 12.12
CA ASP A 147 6.11 13.25 13.10
C ASP A 147 6.70 11.87 12.77
N ILE A 148 7.56 11.79 11.74
CA ILE A 148 8.09 10.56 11.17
C ILE A 148 9.62 10.61 11.16
N ALA A 149 10.27 9.52 11.59
CA ALA A 149 11.69 9.34 11.38
C ALA A 149 11.99 9.15 9.88
N LEU A 150 12.69 10.11 9.28
CA LEU A 150 13.31 9.95 7.97
C LEU A 150 14.62 9.18 8.16
N ASP A 151 14.67 7.95 7.64
CA ASP A 151 15.93 7.24 7.47
C ASP A 151 16.20 7.16 5.97
N PHE A 152 17.01 8.10 5.48
CA PHE A 152 17.60 8.03 4.15
C PHE A 152 18.68 6.97 4.21
N GLY A 153 18.28 5.70 4.16
CA GLY A 153 19.20 4.57 4.18
C GLY A 153 20.33 4.84 3.19
N GLU A 154 21.56 4.94 3.71
CA GLU A 154 22.76 5.15 2.91
C GLU A 154 22.76 4.12 1.80
N THR A 155 22.74 4.62 0.56
CA THR A 155 23.01 3.82 -0.63
C THR A 155 24.47 3.40 -0.54
N LYS A 156 24.70 2.13 -0.23
CA LYS A 156 25.98 1.46 -0.48
C LYS A 156 25.96 0.81 -1.85
#